data_AF-A0A2N8KZR6-F1
#
_entry.id   AF-A0A2N8KZR6-F1
#
_cell.length_a   1.000
_cell.length_b   1.000
_cell.length_c   1.000
_cell.angle_alpha   90.00
_cell.angle_beta   90.00
_cell.angle_gamma   90.00
#
_symmetry.space_group_name_H-M   'P 1'
#
loop_
_entity.id
_entity.type
_entity.pdbx_description
1 polymer ?
#
loop_
_entity_poly.entity_id
_entity_poly.type
_entity_poly.pdbx_seq_one_letter_code
_entity_poly.pdbx_strand_id
1 'polypeptide(L)'
;MAETASALRYAPGVACRWQPSSARGETRMSPQHPRRSIVCSLSAFALLAAPVAPAWAAEPRDRGVELKTVELRSSGRYESLRLDEGVRDVELDHQISGACRFNRSWGFDLSNRELWVNDGCSARFKLFGDAINGEDGGRESSGISTGAVVAGVAAVAAIALLASKSGKDKDNNSNNNDGDWQGPDRPQWGSGQIRGKDGLCLDMSGRVERGTEAIVFNCHGGNNQRFSWSNRGELRVGGMCLDVAEGNREDGARVIAWPCSGGVNQRWTRQGSEIRSRMNGKCLDIKEGRARPKQPVLLWSCNGGSNQRWSW
;
A
#
# COMPACT_ATOMS: atom_id res chain seq x y z
N MET A 1 35.35 42.24 16.40
CA MET A 1 34.90 42.77 15.11
C MET A 1 33.85 41.81 14.57
N ALA A 2 32.62 42.29 14.46
CA ALA A 2 31.44 41.54 14.05
C ALA A 2 30.81 42.26 12.85
N GLU A 3 30.48 41.51 11.80
CA GLU A 3 29.74 41.92 10.60
C GLU A 3 28.95 40.68 10.14
N THR A 4 27.70 40.69 9.68
CA THR A 4 26.64 41.71 9.61
C THR A 4 25.34 40.94 9.41
N ALA A 5 24.30 41.24 10.19
CA ALA A 5 22.93 40.85 9.91
C ALA A 5 22.29 41.89 8.96
N SER A 6 21.71 41.45 7.84
CA SER A 6 20.93 42.33 6.98
C SER A 6 19.49 42.46 7.51
N ALA A 7 19.17 43.67 7.96
CA ALA A 7 17.82 44.11 8.30
C ALA A 7 17.02 44.44 7.02
N LEU A 8 15.83 43.89 6.89
CA LEU A 8 14.83 44.39 5.93
C LEU A 8 14.07 45.56 6.56
N ARG A 9 14.23 46.73 5.92
CA ARG A 9 13.63 48.00 6.28
C ARG A 9 12.12 47.98 6.01
N TYR A 10 11.34 48.43 6.99
CA TYR A 10 9.99 48.95 6.78
C TYR A 10 10.08 50.32 6.08
N ALA A 11 9.22 50.56 5.10
CA ALA A 11 8.96 51.91 4.57
C ALA A 11 7.44 52.20 4.55
N PRO A 12 7.02 53.47 4.74
CA PRO A 12 5.71 53.83 5.27
C PRO A 12 4.78 54.48 4.23
N GLY A 13 3.50 54.66 4.61
CA GLY A 13 2.69 55.79 4.15
C GLY A 13 1.32 55.46 3.59
N VAL A 14 0.26 55.70 4.37
CA VAL A 14 -1.04 56.10 3.83
C VAL A 14 -1.55 57.26 4.68
N ALA A 15 -1.70 58.44 4.06
CA ALA A 15 -2.32 59.60 4.67
C ALA A 15 -3.81 59.64 4.30
N CYS A 16 -4.68 59.77 5.30
CA CYS A 16 -6.12 59.97 5.10
C CYS A 16 -6.50 61.41 5.48
N ARG A 17 -7.24 62.11 4.61
CA ARG A 17 -7.80 63.44 4.89
C ARG A 17 -9.33 63.39 4.81
N TRP A 18 -10.00 64.06 5.74
CA TRP A 18 -11.46 64.11 5.86
C TRP A 18 -12.07 65.26 5.03
N GLN A 19 -13.17 65.00 4.33
CA GLN A 19 -14.05 66.05 3.79
C GLN A 19 -15.52 65.77 4.18
N PRO A 20 -16.27 66.79 4.64
CA PRO A 20 -17.66 66.65 5.08
C PRO A 20 -18.67 66.70 3.92
N SER A 21 -19.79 66.00 4.12
CA SER A 21 -20.89 65.79 3.17
C SER A 21 -21.90 66.94 3.15
N SER A 22 -22.39 67.33 1.97
CA SER A 22 -23.59 68.18 1.84
C SER A 22 -24.84 67.33 1.61
N ALA A 23 -25.73 67.34 2.60
CA ALA A 23 -27.05 66.69 2.59
C ALA A 23 -28.15 67.65 2.10
N ARG A 24 -29.30 67.11 1.66
CA ARG A 24 -30.66 67.70 1.70
C ARG A 24 -31.67 66.56 1.42
N GLY A 25 -32.71 66.26 2.22
CA GLY A 25 -33.21 66.83 3.47
C GLY A 25 -34.25 65.90 4.17
N GLU A 26 -34.45 66.20 5.47
CA GLU A 26 -35.64 66.02 6.37
C GLU A 26 -36.23 64.62 6.62
N THR A 27 -36.52 64.09 7.84
CA THR A 27 -36.72 64.62 9.22
C THR A 27 -36.63 63.51 10.33
N ARG A 28 -36.03 63.85 11.51
CA ARG A 28 -36.18 63.38 12.95
C ARG A 28 -35.78 61.94 13.40
N MET A 29 -34.53 61.71 13.91
CA MET A 29 -34.02 61.49 15.33
C MET A 29 -34.50 60.21 16.08
N SER A 30 -33.68 59.18 16.43
CA SER A 30 -32.46 59.08 17.29
C SER A 30 -31.85 57.63 17.24
N PRO A 31 -30.69 57.25 17.84
CA PRO A 31 -29.30 57.68 17.60
C PRO A 31 -28.32 56.52 17.23
N GLN A 32 -27.19 56.86 16.59
CA GLN A 32 -25.92 56.08 16.39
C GLN A 32 -25.98 54.88 15.41
N HIS A 33 -25.20 54.69 14.34
CA HIS A 33 -24.01 55.32 13.75
C HIS A 33 -24.13 55.30 12.20
N PRO A 34 -23.54 56.25 11.45
CA PRO A 34 -23.63 56.29 10.00
C PRO A 34 -22.86 55.12 9.34
N ARG A 35 -23.52 54.35 8.49
CA ARG A 35 -22.88 53.37 7.59
C ARG A 35 -21.91 54.11 6.67
N ARG A 36 -20.61 53.95 6.92
CA ARG A 36 -19.53 54.45 6.05
C ARG A 36 -19.17 53.33 5.08
N SER A 37 -19.58 53.47 3.82
CA SER A 37 -19.10 52.63 2.74
C SER A 37 -17.70 53.10 2.35
N ILE A 38 -16.70 52.24 2.52
CA ILE A 38 -15.35 52.43 1.99
C ILE A 38 -15.41 51.95 0.54
N VAL A 39 -15.27 52.86 -0.43
CA VAL A 39 -15.00 52.49 -1.82
C VAL A 39 -13.47 52.45 -1.97
N CYS A 40 -12.89 51.27 -1.80
CA CYS A 40 -11.52 51.00 -2.23
C CYS A 40 -11.58 50.46 -3.67
N SER A 41 -11.18 51.25 -4.65
CA SER A 41 -10.89 50.74 -5.99
C SER A 41 -9.68 49.81 -5.90
N LEU A 42 -9.91 48.51 -5.92
CA LEU A 42 -8.86 47.50 -6.08
C LEU A 42 -8.43 47.49 -7.55
N SER A 43 -7.29 48.09 -7.86
CA SER A 43 -6.57 47.78 -9.08
C SER A 43 -6.12 46.32 -8.99
N ALA A 44 -6.79 45.45 -9.75
CA ALA A 44 -6.43 44.05 -9.87
C ALA A 44 -5.08 43.93 -10.60
N PHE A 45 -3.99 43.84 -9.85
CA PHE A 45 -2.79 43.19 -10.35
C PHE A 45 -2.99 41.69 -10.17
N ALA A 46 -3.41 41.02 -11.25
CA ALA A 46 -3.36 39.57 -11.34
C ALA A 46 -1.88 39.14 -11.36
N LEU A 47 -1.30 38.96 -10.17
CA LEU A 47 -0.09 38.16 -10.02
C LEU A 47 -0.50 36.71 -10.31
N LEU A 48 -0.08 36.19 -11.46
CA LEU A 48 -0.04 34.77 -11.76
C LEU A 48 0.88 34.08 -10.75
N ALA A 49 0.37 33.82 -9.55
CA ALA A 49 0.96 32.84 -8.66
C ALA A 49 0.55 31.47 -9.21
N ALA A 50 1.39 30.90 -10.08
CA ALA A 50 1.34 29.47 -10.33
C ALA A 50 1.41 28.76 -8.98
N PRO A 51 0.51 27.82 -8.66
CA PRO A 51 0.64 27.06 -7.43
C PRO A 51 1.98 26.34 -7.47
N VAL A 52 2.90 26.74 -6.58
CA VAL A 52 4.10 25.96 -6.32
C VAL A 52 3.61 24.70 -5.65
N ALA A 53 3.47 23.62 -6.42
CA ALA A 53 3.22 22.31 -5.87
C ALA A 53 4.33 22.03 -4.83
N PRO A 54 4.00 21.60 -3.61
CA PRO A 54 5.02 21.31 -2.63
C PRO A 54 5.91 20.16 -3.16
N ALA A 55 7.21 20.24 -2.93
CA ALA A 55 8.24 19.33 -3.44
C ALA A 55 8.12 17.85 -2.95
N TRP A 56 6.98 17.48 -2.35
CA TRP A 56 6.64 16.12 -1.95
C TRP A 56 5.40 15.57 -2.68
N ALA A 57 4.87 16.27 -3.71
CA ALA A 57 3.94 15.63 -4.63
C ALA A 57 4.62 14.37 -5.17
N ALA A 58 4.23 13.21 -4.63
CA ALA A 58 4.85 11.94 -4.96
C ALA A 58 4.81 11.79 -6.47
N GLU A 59 5.99 11.76 -7.08
CA GLU A 59 6.12 11.44 -8.49
C GLU A 59 5.33 10.15 -8.73
N PRO A 60 4.50 10.05 -9.79
CA PRO A 60 3.86 8.81 -10.12
C PRO A 60 4.96 7.77 -10.17
N ARG A 61 4.83 6.69 -9.37
CA ARG A 61 5.78 5.58 -9.44
C ARG A 61 5.98 5.26 -10.91
N ASP A 62 7.20 5.38 -11.39
CA ASP A 62 7.55 5.02 -12.76
C ASP A 62 7.36 3.51 -12.88
N ARG A 63 6.12 3.10 -13.17
CA ARG A 63 5.70 1.70 -13.29
C ARG A 63 6.25 1.08 -14.58
N GLY A 64 6.84 1.89 -15.46
CA GLY A 64 7.21 1.50 -16.81
C GLY A 64 6.00 1.51 -17.75
N VAL A 65 6.18 0.96 -18.94
CA VAL A 65 5.13 0.82 -19.95
C VAL A 65 4.29 -0.44 -19.69
N GLU A 66 3.01 -0.39 -20.07
CA GLU A 66 2.17 -1.59 -20.06
C GLU A 66 2.72 -2.57 -21.11
N LEU A 67 3.15 -3.75 -20.65
CA LEU A 67 3.71 -4.80 -21.50
C LEU A 67 2.61 -5.69 -22.06
N LYS A 68 1.74 -6.17 -21.17
CA LYS A 68 0.74 -7.18 -21.50
C LYS A 68 -0.40 -7.16 -20.48
N THR A 69 -1.58 -7.52 -20.95
CA THR A 69 -2.72 -7.84 -20.09
C THR A 69 -2.97 -9.35 -20.09
N VAL A 70 -3.18 -9.93 -18.90
CA VAL A 70 -3.41 -11.38 -18.68
C VAL A 70 -4.66 -11.60 -17.86
N GLU A 71 -5.28 -12.77 -18.02
CA GLU A 71 -6.44 -13.18 -17.22
C GLU A 71 -6.05 -14.42 -16.39
N LEU A 72 -6.34 -14.39 -15.10
CA LEU A 72 -6.08 -15.51 -14.19
C LEU A 72 -7.31 -15.79 -13.34
N ARG A 73 -7.72 -17.06 -13.28
CA ARG A 73 -8.99 -17.48 -12.68
C ARG A 73 -8.78 -18.56 -11.62
N SER A 74 -9.24 -18.31 -10.40
CA SER A 74 -9.31 -19.33 -9.35
C SER A 74 -10.66 -20.05 -9.38
N SER A 75 -10.62 -21.38 -9.39
CA SER A 75 -11.79 -22.25 -9.14
C SER A 75 -12.06 -22.50 -7.64
N GLY A 76 -11.48 -21.68 -6.75
CA GLY A 76 -11.42 -21.92 -5.31
C GLY A 76 -10.08 -22.47 -4.82
N ARG A 77 -9.12 -22.71 -5.73
CA ARG A 77 -7.75 -23.15 -5.42
C ARG A 77 -6.72 -22.08 -5.77
N TYR A 78 -5.50 -22.24 -5.28
CA TYR A 78 -4.38 -21.39 -5.68
C TYR A 78 -4.00 -21.67 -7.13
N GLU A 79 -4.00 -20.63 -7.94
CA GLU A 79 -3.59 -20.64 -9.34
C GLU A 79 -2.53 -19.57 -9.54
N SER A 80 -1.54 -19.84 -10.39
CA SER A 80 -0.42 -18.92 -10.61
C SER A 80 0.00 -18.85 -12.06
N LEU A 81 0.55 -17.70 -12.44
CA LEU A 81 1.17 -17.41 -13.71
C LEU A 81 2.62 -16.98 -13.44
N ARG A 82 3.56 -17.56 -14.17
CA ARG A 82 4.95 -17.11 -14.14
C ARG A 82 5.09 -15.78 -14.89
N LEU A 83 5.71 -14.80 -14.27
CA LEU A 83 5.97 -13.47 -14.83
C LEU A 83 7.28 -13.48 -15.64
N ASP A 84 7.30 -12.73 -16.74
CA ASP A 84 8.51 -12.55 -17.55
C ASP A 84 9.55 -11.70 -16.84
N GLU A 85 10.82 -11.79 -17.28
CA GLU A 85 11.91 -11.09 -16.62
C GLU A 85 11.83 -9.56 -16.67
N GLY A 86 11.15 -9.02 -17.67
CA GLY A 86 10.93 -7.58 -17.83
C GLY A 86 9.83 -7.01 -16.93
N VAL A 87 9.00 -7.84 -16.29
CA VAL A 87 7.88 -7.36 -15.47
C VAL A 87 8.41 -6.75 -14.16
N ARG A 88 7.98 -5.52 -13.89
CA ARG A 88 8.34 -4.71 -12.72
C ARG A 88 7.15 -4.31 -11.86
N ASP A 89 5.93 -4.43 -12.38
CA ASP A 89 4.72 -4.19 -11.61
C ASP A 89 3.53 -4.95 -12.20
N VAL A 90 2.51 -5.20 -11.37
CA VAL A 90 1.26 -5.82 -11.77
C VAL A 90 0.08 -5.07 -11.15
N GLU A 91 -0.85 -4.66 -11.99
CA GLU A 91 -2.09 -3.99 -11.57
C GLU A 91 -3.28 -4.90 -11.86
N LEU A 92 -4.23 -4.98 -10.93
CA LEU A 92 -5.54 -5.55 -11.21
C LEU A 92 -6.33 -4.53 -12.03
N ASP A 93 -6.59 -4.87 -13.29
CA ASP A 93 -7.34 -4.04 -14.22
C ASP A 93 -8.85 -4.24 -14.06
N HIS A 94 -9.29 -5.50 -14.00
CA HIS A 94 -10.71 -5.83 -13.92
C HIS A 94 -10.96 -7.10 -13.13
N GLN A 95 -11.80 -7.02 -12.10
CA GLN A 95 -12.27 -8.18 -11.36
C GLN A 95 -13.41 -8.86 -12.14
N ILE A 96 -13.28 -10.18 -12.37
CA ILE A 96 -14.23 -10.97 -13.15
C ILE A 96 -15.18 -11.76 -12.24
N SER A 97 -14.65 -12.44 -11.21
CA SER A 97 -15.45 -13.18 -10.24
C SER A 97 -14.71 -13.37 -8.92
N GLY A 98 -15.45 -13.77 -7.87
CA GLY A 98 -14.94 -13.81 -6.50
C GLY A 98 -14.64 -12.41 -5.97
N ALA A 99 -14.27 -12.31 -4.70
CA ALA A 99 -13.77 -11.04 -4.15
C ALA A 99 -12.25 -10.99 -4.32
N CYS A 100 -11.75 -10.17 -5.24
CA CYS A 100 -10.31 -10.05 -5.51
C CYS A 100 -9.68 -8.94 -4.66
N ARG A 101 -9.01 -9.35 -3.58
CA ARG A 101 -8.34 -8.47 -2.62
C ARG A 101 -6.85 -8.72 -2.71
N PHE A 102 -6.08 -7.69 -3.01
CA PHE A 102 -4.63 -7.84 -3.11
C PHE A 102 -4.05 -8.37 -1.79
N ASN A 103 -3.08 -9.26 -1.91
CA ASN A 103 -2.43 -9.97 -0.82
C ASN A 103 -3.43 -10.83 0.00
N ARG A 104 -4.64 -11.07 -0.51
CA ARG A 104 -5.63 -11.95 0.09
C ARG A 104 -6.10 -13.04 -0.87
N SER A 105 -6.71 -12.63 -1.96
CA SER A 105 -7.20 -13.55 -2.98
C SER A 105 -6.47 -13.40 -4.32
N TRP A 106 -5.52 -12.47 -4.40
CA TRP A 106 -4.54 -12.37 -5.49
C TRP A 106 -3.29 -11.61 -5.04
N GLY A 107 -2.20 -11.71 -5.81
CA GLY A 107 -0.98 -10.92 -5.60
C GLY A 107 0.13 -11.28 -6.57
N PHE A 108 1.30 -10.68 -6.42
CA PHE A 108 2.48 -11.01 -7.23
C PHE A 108 3.78 -10.90 -6.43
N ASP A 109 4.81 -11.63 -6.87
CA ASP A 109 6.18 -11.59 -6.37
C ASP A 109 7.15 -11.55 -7.54
N LEU A 110 7.80 -10.41 -7.75
CA LEU A 110 8.77 -10.20 -8.82
C LEU A 110 10.08 -10.97 -8.59
N SER A 111 10.39 -11.33 -7.34
CA SER A 111 11.60 -12.11 -7.00
C SER A 111 11.43 -13.56 -7.44
N ASN A 112 10.24 -14.12 -7.21
CA ASN A 112 9.87 -15.48 -7.62
C ASN A 112 9.24 -15.54 -9.02
N ARG A 113 9.06 -14.37 -9.66
CA ARG A 113 8.42 -14.22 -10.98
C ARG A 113 7.04 -14.86 -11.00
N GLU A 114 6.17 -14.48 -10.06
CA GLU A 114 4.85 -15.11 -9.89
C GLU A 114 3.73 -14.06 -9.77
N LEU A 115 2.62 -14.26 -10.45
CA LEU A 115 1.32 -13.63 -10.23
C LEU A 115 0.34 -14.74 -9.85
N TRP A 116 -0.45 -14.57 -8.79
CA TRP A 116 -1.32 -15.61 -8.27
C TRP A 116 -2.73 -15.10 -7.93
N VAL A 117 -3.69 -16.02 -7.94
CA VAL A 117 -5.07 -15.85 -7.45
C VAL A 117 -5.48 -17.09 -6.65
N ASN A 118 -6.37 -16.94 -5.69
CA ASN A 118 -6.95 -18.05 -4.92
C ASN A 118 -8.36 -17.70 -4.43
N ASP A 119 -8.99 -18.63 -3.70
CA ASP A 119 -10.28 -18.45 -3.02
C ASP A 119 -11.38 -17.90 -3.94
N GLY A 120 -11.38 -18.35 -5.20
CA GLY A 120 -12.40 -17.99 -6.20
C GLY A 120 -12.18 -16.64 -6.87
N CYS A 121 -11.12 -15.91 -6.55
CA CYS A 121 -10.76 -14.69 -7.27
C CYS A 121 -10.38 -15.00 -8.72
N SER A 122 -11.07 -14.35 -9.64
CA SER A 122 -10.75 -14.33 -11.06
C SER A 122 -10.69 -12.89 -11.52
N ALA A 123 -9.60 -12.50 -12.18
CA ALA A 123 -9.41 -11.13 -12.61
C ALA A 123 -8.48 -11.04 -13.83
N ARG A 124 -8.52 -9.87 -14.45
CA ARG A 124 -7.60 -9.42 -15.48
C ARG A 124 -6.55 -8.50 -14.86
N PHE A 125 -5.29 -8.68 -15.26
CA PHE A 125 -4.14 -8.00 -14.72
C PHE A 125 -3.32 -7.35 -15.84
N LYS A 126 -2.92 -6.09 -15.64
CA LYS A 126 -1.94 -5.39 -16.46
C LYS A 126 -0.55 -5.62 -15.89
N LEU A 127 0.39 -6.00 -16.75
CA LEU A 127 1.80 -6.17 -16.41
C LEU A 127 2.57 -4.96 -16.95
N PHE A 128 3.43 -4.38 -16.12
CA PHE A 128 4.25 -3.23 -16.50
C PHE A 128 5.73 -3.53 -16.39
N GLY A 129 6.56 -2.86 -17.19
CA GLY A 129 8.01 -3.00 -17.19
C GLY A 129 8.70 -2.04 -18.15
N ASP A 130 9.98 -2.28 -18.45
CA ASP A 130 10.68 -1.44 -19.43
C ASP A 130 10.21 -1.70 -20.85
N ALA A 131 10.24 -0.64 -21.67
CA ALA A 131 10.15 -0.80 -23.12
C ALA A 131 11.37 -1.62 -23.59
N ILE A 132 11.12 -2.84 -24.06
CA ILE A 132 12.11 -3.59 -24.83
C ILE A 132 12.29 -2.87 -26.18
N ASN A 133 13.32 -2.04 -26.28
CA ASN A 133 13.75 -1.47 -27.55
C ASN A 133 14.25 -2.63 -28.43
N GLY A 134 13.47 -3.01 -29.43
CA GLY A 134 13.87 -4.01 -30.40
C GLY A 134 14.89 -3.42 -31.36
N GLU A 135 16.18 -3.73 -31.17
CA GLU A 135 17.21 -3.56 -32.20
C GLU A 135 18.32 -4.61 -32.05
N ASP A 136 18.06 -5.72 -32.76
CA ASP A 136 18.93 -6.62 -33.53
C ASP A 136 19.97 -7.56 -32.89
N GLY A 137 19.97 -8.81 -33.38
CA GLY A 137 21.12 -9.73 -33.25
C GLY A 137 20.88 -11.18 -32.83
N GLY A 138 20.05 -11.94 -33.55
CA GLY A 138 20.31 -13.38 -33.81
C GLY A 138 20.61 -14.32 -32.63
N ARG A 139 19.64 -14.51 -31.75
CA ARG A 139 19.32 -15.81 -31.11
C ARG A 139 17.82 -15.79 -30.94
N GLU A 140 17.13 -16.89 -31.26
CA GLU A 140 15.69 -17.02 -31.03
C GLU A 140 15.36 -16.59 -29.60
N SER A 141 14.95 -15.33 -29.46
CA SER A 141 14.18 -14.85 -28.33
C SER A 141 12.87 -15.58 -28.51
N SER A 142 12.65 -16.58 -27.66
CA SER A 142 11.38 -17.26 -27.51
C SER A 142 10.33 -16.18 -27.30
N GLY A 143 9.70 -15.74 -28.40
CA GLY A 143 8.53 -14.89 -28.36
C GLY A 143 7.59 -15.53 -27.36
N ILE A 144 7.04 -14.72 -26.45
CA ILE A 144 6.16 -15.07 -25.33
C ILE A 144 5.53 -16.45 -25.59
N SER A 145 6.21 -17.48 -25.10
CA SER A 145 5.85 -18.84 -25.45
C SER A 145 4.51 -19.10 -24.80
N THR A 146 3.49 -19.32 -25.63
CA THR A 146 2.20 -19.89 -25.25
C THR A 146 2.33 -21.35 -24.78
N GLY A 147 3.46 -21.71 -24.16
CA GLY A 147 3.83 -23.06 -23.76
C GLY A 147 3.65 -23.27 -22.26
N ALA A 148 2.80 -24.25 -21.94
CA ALA A 148 2.43 -24.76 -20.61
C ALA A 148 1.39 -23.94 -19.83
N VAL A 149 0.21 -23.74 -20.42
CA VAL A 149 -1.03 -23.54 -19.66
C VAL A 149 -1.61 -24.89 -19.25
N VAL A 150 -1.29 -25.36 -18.04
CA VAL A 150 -2.21 -26.25 -17.33
C VAL A 150 -3.17 -25.32 -16.59
N ALA A 151 -4.44 -25.35 -17.03
CA ALA A 151 -5.57 -24.50 -16.64
C ALA A 151 -5.73 -23.16 -17.40
N GLY A 152 -6.40 -23.24 -18.57
CA GLY A 152 -7.39 -22.27 -19.03
C GLY A 152 -6.92 -20.85 -19.32
N VAL A 153 -6.14 -20.64 -20.39
CA VAL A 153 -5.97 -19.30 -21.00
C VAL A 153 -6.82 -19.20 -22.25
N ALA A 154 -7.90 -18.42 -22.16
CA ALA A 154 -8.53 -17.82 -23.33
C ALA A 154 -7.83 -16.47 -23.59
N ALA A 155 -7.02 -16.40 -24.64
CA ALA A 155 -6.54 -15.11 -25.15
C ALA A 155 -7.71 -14.38 -25.80
N VAL A 156 -8.41 -13.51 -25.06
CA VAL A 156 -9.44 -12.64 -25.63
C VAL A 156 -8.75 -11.38 -26.14
N ALA A 157 -8.47 -11.34 -27.44
CA ALA A 157 -8.37 -10.09 -28.17
C ALA A 157 -9.81 -9.59 -28.38
N ALA A 158 -10.21 -8.52 -27.70
CA ALA A 158 -11.47 -7.83 -28.00
C ALA A 158 -11.26 -6.32 -27.95
N ILE A 159 -11.11 -5.73 -29.14
CA ILE A 159 -11.44 -4.32 -29.39
C ILE A 159 -12.97 -4.24 -29.53
N ALA A 160 -13.63 -3.51 -28.65
CA ALA A 160 -14.94 -2.92 -28.92
C ALA A 160 -15.18 -1.70 -28.02
N LEU A 161 -15.20 -0.53 -28.65
CA LEU A 161 -15.81 0.70 -28.14
C LEU A 161 -17.30 0.44 -27.82
N LEU A 162 -17.82 0.98 -26.71
CA LEU A 162 -19.05 1.79 -26.65
C LEU A 162 -19.49 2.15 -25.20
N ALA A 163 -19.74 3.46 -25.03
CA ALA A 163 -20.70 4.13 -24.15
C ALA A 163 -20.86 3.70 -22.68
N SER A 164 -20.37 4.55 -21.77
CA SER A 164 -20.77 4.57 -20.36
C SER A 164 -22.20 5.11 -20.20
N LYS A 165 -23.04 4.43 -19.42
CA LYS A 165 -24.19 5.06 -18.77
C LYS A 165 -24.15 4.76 -17.28
N SER A 166 -24.04 5.85 -16.54
CA SER A 166 -24.04 6.01 -15.09
C SER A 166 -25.23 5.33 -14.40
N GLY A 167 -24.94 4.41 -13.47
CA GLY A 167 -25.83 3.99 -12.39
C GLY A 167 -25.31 4.53 -11.06
N LYS A 168 -26.07 5.43 -10.43
CA LYS A 168 -25.86 5.91 -9.06
C LYS A 168 -26.43 4.87 -8.11
N ASP A 169 -25.60 4.33 -7.22
CA ASP A 169 -26.09 3.75 -5.97
C ASP A 169 -25.51 4.52 -4.79
N LYS A 170 -26.44 4.98 -3.93
CA LYS A 170 -26.18 5.68 -2.68
C LYS A 170 -26.27 4.65 -1.57
N ASP A 171 -25.16 4.34 -0.92
CA ASP A 171 -25.20 3.66 0.38
C ASP A 171 -24.81 4.65 1.48
N ASN A 172 -25.85 5.08 2.22
CA ASN A 172 -25.72 5.69 3.53
C ASN A 172 -25.48 4.57 4.55
N ASN A 173 -24.30 4.54 5.17
CA ASN A 173 -24.19 4.02 6.52
C ASN A 173 -23.08 4.74 7.29
N SER A 174 -23.50 5.75 8.04
CA SER A 174 -22.72 6.43 9.06
C SER A 174 -22.64 5.55 10.30
N ASN A 175 -21.43 5.20 10.74
CA ASN A 175 -21.09 5.08 12.16
C ASN A 175 -19.60 5.33 12.34
N ASN A 176 -19.31 6.56 12.78
CA ASN A 176 -17.97 7.08 13.07
C ASN A 176 -17.38 6.43 14.31
N ASN A 177 -16.07 6.17 14.26
CA ASN A 177 -15.11 6.43 15.35
C ASN A 177 -13.72 6.59 14.71
N ASP A 178 -13.54 7.72 14.03
CA ASP A 178 -12.27 8.19 13.51
C ASP A 178 -11.68 9.24 14.46
N GLY A 179 -10.44 9.00 14.90
CA GLY A 179 -9.68 9.97 15.67
C GLY A 179 -8.31 9.44 16.09
N ASP A 180 -7.37 9.33 15.15
CA ASP A 180 -5.98 9.78 15.36
C ASP A 180 -5.20 9.87 14.02
N TRP A 181 -4.25 10.80 13.96
CA TRP A 181 -3.81 11.57 12.80
C TRP A 181 -3.18 10.84 11.59
N GLN A 182 -3.57 11.31 10.40
CA GLN A 182 -3.18 10.85 9.06
C GLN A 182 -1.85 11.50 8.60
N GLY A 183 -0.88 10.69 8.18
CA GLY A 183 0.33 11.12 7.47
C GLY A 183 0.42 10.52 6.05
N PRO A 184 1.06 11.20 5.08
CA PRO A 184 0.99 10.82 3.66
C PRO A 184 2.11 9.85 3.31
N ASP A 185 1.99 8.56 3.68
CA ASP A 185 2.92 7.50 3.23
C ASP A 185 2.43 6.06 3.56
N ARG A 186 1.21 5.68 3.16
CA ARG A 186 0.78 4.26 3.25
C ARG A 186 -0.02 3.81 2.04
N PRO A 187 0.49 2.87 1.22
CA PRO A 187 -0.39 1.90 0.58
C PRO A 187 -1.03 1.10 1.72
N GLN A 188 -2.34 1.26 1.91
CA GLN A 188 -3.07 0.56 2.97
C GLN A 188 -3.32 -0.90 2.53
N TRP A 189 -2.28 -1.72 2.60
CA TRP A 189 -2.41 -3.17 2.58
C TRP A 189 -3.12 -3.56 3.88
N GLY A 190 -4.43 -3.83 3.81
CA GLY A 190 -5.27 -4.01 5.00
C GLY A 190 -4.64 -4.97 6.01
N SER A 191 -4.47 -4.51 7.25
CA SER A 191 -3.93 -5.33 8.33
C SER A 191 -4.89 -6.49 8.64
N GLY A 192 -4.34 -7.67 8.87
CA GLY A 192 -5.11 -8.90 9.00
C GLY A 192 -4.46 -9.91 9.91
N GLN A 193 -5.24 -10.89 10.33
CA GLN A 193 -4.73 -12.05 11.04
C GLN A 193 -4.10 -13.02 10.05
N ILE A 194 -2.96 -13.59 10.42
CA ILE A 194 -2.34 -14.69 9.67
C ILE A 194 -2.65 -15.97 10.42
N ARG A 195 -3.44 -16.87 9.83
CA ARG A 195 -3.88 -18.14 10.42
C ARG A 195 -2.92 -19.25 10.00
N GLY A 196 -2.46 -20.03 10.95
CA GLY A 196 -1.64 -21.23 10.74
C GLY A 196 -2.42 -22.50 11.01
N LYS A 197 -1.67 -23.58 11.30
CA LYS A 197 -2.20 -24.90 11.62
C LYS A 197 -3.26 -24.85 12.74
N ASP A 198 -4.31 -25.66 12.57
CA ASP A 198 -5.45 -25.81 13.49
C ASP A 198 -6.21 -24.51 13.78
N GLY A 199 -6.14 -23.54 12.86
CA GLY A 199 -6.88 -22.29 12.92
C GLY A 199 -6.34 -21.26 13.91
N LEU A 200 -5.19 -21.53 14.54
CA LEU A 200 -4.51 -20.58 15.42
C LEU A 200 -3.89 -19.45 14.60
N CYS A 201 -3.81 -18.26 15.18
CA CYS A 201 -3.23 -17.08 14.54
C CYS A 201 -1.78 -16.90 14.96
N LEU A 202 -0.93 -16.46 14.01
CA LEU A 202 0.35 -15.81 14.34
C LEU A 202 0.06 -14.64 15.29
N ASP A 203 0.78 -14.59 16.39
CA ASP A 203 0.54 -13.69 17.51
C ASP A 203 1.88 -13.29 18.12
N MET A 204 2.09 -12.01 18.38
CA MET A 204 3.21 -11.57 19.22
C MET A 204 2.80 -11.70 20.68
N SER A 205 3.54 -12.50 21.47
CA SER A 205 3.14 -12.90 22.82
C SER A 205 2.88 -11.71 23.76
N GLY A 206 1.60 -11.34 23.89
CA GLY A 206 1.16 -10.20 24.70
C GLY A 206 1.33 -8.86 24.00
N ARG A 207 1.99 -7.90 24.66
CA ARG A 207 2.21 -6.56 24.09
C ARG A 207 3.34 -6.62 23.06
N VAL A 208 3.16 -5.92 21.94
CA VAL A 208 4.18 -5.84 20.88
C VAL A 208 5.27 -4.89 21.32
N GLU A 209 6.38 -5.45 21.80
CA GLU A 209 7.56 -4.74 22.25
C GLU A 209 8.82 -5.36 21.64
N ARG A 210 9.96 -4.67 21.80
CA ARG A 210 11.23 -5.12 21.26
C ARG A 210 11.59 -6.46 21.91
N GLY A 211 11.76 -7.50 21.09
CA GLY A 211 12.09 -8.84 21.55
C GLY A 211 10.88 -9.71 21.90
N THR A 212 9.65 -9.20 21.81
CA THR A 212 8.45 -10.03 22.00
C THR A 212 8.49 -11.20 21.03
N GLU A 213 8.27 -12.43 21.53
CA GLU A 213 8.34 -13.63 20.69
C GLU A 213 7.08 -13.83 19.86
N ALA A 214 7.27 -14.32 18.63
CA ALA A 214 6.18 -14.81 17.80
C ALA A 214 5.75 -16.20 18.28
N ILE A 215 4.44 -16.36 18.47
CA ILE A 215 3.78 -17.58 18.88
C ILE A 215 2.56 -17.82 17.98
N VAL A 216 1.92 -18.99 18.14
CA VAL A 216 0.53 -19.16 17.71
C VAL A 216 -0.42 -19.07 18.89
N PHE A 217 -1.55 -18.40 18.71
CA PHE A 217 -2.58 -18.24 19.75
C PHE A 217 -3.99 -18.21 19.16
N ASN A 218 -5.00 -18.32 20.01
CA ASN A 218 -6.39 -18.19 19.56
C ASN A 218 -6.58 -16.85 18.86
N CYS A 219 -7.23 -16.86 17.70
CA CYS A 219 -7.52 -15.67 16.93
C CYS A 219 -8.50 -14.76 17.70
N HIS A 220 -8.06 -13.55 18.07
CA HIS A 220 -8.85 -12.56 18.83
C HIS A 220 -8.86 -11.18 18.19
N GLY A 221 -8.05 -10.94 17.16
CA GLY A 221 -8.10 -9.71 16.34
C GLY A 221 -7.45 -8.49 17.00
N GLY A 222 -6.79 -8.66 18.14
CA GLY A 222 -5.98 -7.63 18.81
C GLY A 222 -4.76 -7.20 17.99
N ASN A 223 -4.16 -6.07 18.38
CA ASN A 223 -3.07 -5.43 17.64
C ASN A 223 -1.83 -6.32 17.47
N ASN A 224 -1.58 -7.25 18.39
CA ASN A 224 -0.51 -8.23 18.34
C ASN A 224 -0.79 -9.40 17.38
N GLN A 225 -1.97 -9.45 16.74
CA GLN A 225 -2.34 -10.40 15.68
C GLN A 225 -2.65 -9.72 14.35
N ARG A 226 -2.50 -8.40 14.25
CA ARG A 226 -2.77 -7.65 13.02
C ARG A 226 -1.47 -7.38 12.28
N PHE A 227 -1.18 -8.25 11.32
CA PHE A 227 -0.02 -8.16 10.46
C PHE A 227 -0.38 -7.43 9.17
N SER A 228 0.53 -6.61 8.68
CA SER A 228 0.43 -5.91 7.40
C SER A 228 1.73 -6.06 6.64
N TRP A 229 1.64 -6.36 5.35
CA TRP A 229 2.81 -6.43 4.50
C TRP A 229 3.23 -5.03 4.05
N SER A 230 4.52 -4.73 4.09
CA SER A 230 5.06 -3.53 3.42
C SER A 230 5.45 -3.86 1.98
N ASN A 231 5.57 -2.83 1.14
CA ASN A 231 6.09 -2.97 -0.22
C ASN A 231 7.55 -3.46 -0.28
N ARG A 232 8.28 -3.43 0.85
CA ARG A 232 9.66 -3.92 0.97
C ARG A 232 9.74 -5.37 1.46
N GLY A 233 8.60 -6.03 1.62
CA GLY A 233 8.51 -7.41 2.12
C GLY A 233 8.62 -7.51 3.64
N GLU A 234 8.37 -6.45 4.40
CA GLU A 234 8.32 -6.54 5.87
C GLU A 234 6.93 -7.00 6.32
N LEU A 235 6.86 -7.85 7.34
CA LEU A 235 5.63 -8.19 8.05
C LEU A 235 5.52 -7.29 9.30
N ARG A 236 4.68 -6.26 9.23
CA ARG A 236 4.53 -5.26 10.30
C ARG A 236 3.39 -5.60 11.26
N VAL A 237 3.64 -5.48 12.56
CA VAL A 237 2.69 -5.74 13.64
C VAL A 237 2.94 -4.78 14.80
N GLY A 238 1.90 -4.12 15.33
CA GLY A 238 2.04 -3.21 16.48
C GLY A 238 3.10 -2.10 16.34
N GLY A 239 3.39 -1.63 15.12
CA GLY A 239 4.44 -0.64 14.86
C GLY A 239 5.87 -1.22 14.75
N MET A 240 6.02 -2.54 14.85
CA MET A 240 7.28 -3.28 14.71
C MET A 240 7.26 -4.19 13.49
N CYS A 241 8.38 -4.84 13.21
CA CYS A 241 8.56 -5.81 12.14
C CYS A 241 8.81 -7.21 12.73
N LEU A 242 8.25 -8.24 12.08
CA LEU A 242 8.59 -9.63 12.32
C LEU A 242 10.04 -9.84 11.88
N ASP A 243 10.86 -10.35 12.80
CA ASP A 243 12.32 -10.32 12.70
C ASP A 243 12.89 -11.69 13.10
N VAL A 244 13.82 -12.21 12.30
CA VAL A 244 14.67 -13.34 12.71
C VAL A 244 15.76 -12.81 13.63
N ALA A 245 15.66 -13.15 14.92
CA ALA A 245 16.50 -12.61 15.97
C ALA A 245 17.99 -12.73 15.62
N GLU A 246 18.70 -11.60 15.74
CA GLU A 246 20.16 -11.49 15.49
C GLU A 246 20.57 -11.86 14.05
N GLY A 247 19.62 -12.02 13.12
CA GLY A 247 19.91 -12.51 11.77
C GLY A 247 20.45 -13.94 11.76
N ASN A 248 20.10 -14.74 12.78
CA ASN A 248 20.51 -16.14 12.88
C ASN A 248 19.90 -16.96 11.73
N ARG A 249 20.74 -17.66 10.95
CA ARG A 249 20.34 -18.43 9.77
C ARG A 249 20.04 -19.91 10.06
N GLU A 250 20.29 -20.35 11.30
CA GLU A 250 20.14 -21.75 11.69
C GLU A 250 18.68 -22.16 11.88
N ASP A 251 18.42 -23.46 11.80
CA ASP A 251 17.13 -24.02 12.15
C ASP A 251 16.87 -23.84 13.65
N GLY A 252 15.68 -23.37 13.97
CA GLY A 252 15.29 -23.04 15.34
C GLY A 252 15.57 -21.59 15.74
N ALA A 253 16.08 -20.75 14.82
CA ALA A 253 16.26 -19.33 15.09
C ALA A 253 14.93 -18.68 15.50
N ARG A 254 14.96 -17.90 16.58
CA ARG A 254 13.77 -17.26 17.15
C ARG A 254 13.24 -16.19 16.20
N VAL A 255 11.92 -16.10 16.13
CA VAL A 255 11.23 -15.01 15.43
C VAL A 255 10.59 -14.10 16.47
N ILE A 256 10.86 -12.80 16.37
CA ILE A 256 10.50 -11.79 17.35
C ILE A 256 9.90 -10.54 16.68
N ALA A 257 9.31 -9.65 17.47
CA ALA A 257 9.06 -8.27 17.06
C ALA A 257 10.30 -7.42 17.32
N TRP A 258 10.69 -6.63 16.33
CA TRP A 258 11.81 -5.69 16.46
C TRP A 258 11.52 -4.39 15.71
N PRO A 259 12.10 -3.24 16.11
CA PRO A 259 12.02 -2.02 15.33
C PRO A 259 12.37 -2.26 13.85
N CYS A 260 11.49 -1.78 12.96
CA CYS A 260 11.69 -1.91 11.53
C CYS A 260 12.96 -1.15 11.10
N SER A 261 13.94 -1.88 10.59
CA SER A 261 15.25 -1.38 10.16
C SER A 261 15.46 -1.49 8.65
N GLY A 262 14.58 -2.21 7.94
CA GLY A 262 14.79 -2.59 6.54
C GLY A 262 15.85 -3.66 6.33
N GLY A 263 16.42 -4.21 7.41
CA GLY A 263 17.40 -5.30 7.39
C GLY A 263 16.83 -6.57 6.74
N VAL A 264 17.71 -7.37 6.14
CA VAL A 264 17.29 -8.59 5.41
C VAL A 264 16.60 -9.61 6.32
N ASN A 265 16.92 -9.62 7.62
CA ASN A 265 16.28 -10.46 8.64
C ASN A 265 14.85 -10.08 9.01
N GLN A 266 14.35 -8.96 8.47
CA GLN A 266 12.97 -8.52 8.59
C GLN A 266 12.21 -8.63 7.28
N ARG A 267 12.85 -9.17 6.23
CA ARG A 267 12.26 -9.32 4.91
C ARG A 267 11.77 -10.73 4.72
N TRP A 268 10.52 -10.83 4.33
CA TRP A 268 9.80 -12.06 4.11
C TRP A 268 9.21 -12.07 2.71
N THR A 269 8.90 -13.26 2.23
CA THR A 269 8.24 -13.48 0.95
C THR A 269 7.13 -14.49 1.17
N ARG A 270 6.00 -14.26 0.50
CA ARG A 270 4.94 -15.26 0.41
C ARG A 270 5.23 -16.15 -0.79
N GLN A 271 5.20 -17.46 -0.58
CA GLN A 271 5.34 -18.44 -1.64
C GLN A 271 4.24 -19.49 -1.46
N GLY A 272 3.16 -19.38 -2.25
CA GLY A 272 1.92 -20.10 -1.96
C GLY A 272 1.41 -19.77 -0.56
N SER A 273 1.20 -20.81 0.26
CA SER A 273 0.82 -20.66 1.69
C SER A 273 2.00 -20.59 2.65
N GLU A 274 3.24 -20.52 2.17
CA GLU A 274 4.42 -20.38 3.04
C GLU A 274 4.84 -18.92 3.18
N ILE A 275 5.37 -18.58 4.35
CA ILE A 275 6.06 -17.31 4.61
C ILE A 275 7.54 -17.64 4.77
N ARG A 276 8.37 -17.17 3.84
CA ARG A 276 9.79 -17.50 3.76
C ARG A 276 10.66 -16.29 4.05
N SER A 277 11.73 -16.48 4.81
CA SER A 277 12.73 -15.44 5.07
C SER A 277 13.53 -15.17 3.80
N ARG A 278 13.66 -13.89 3.41
CA ARG A 278 14.51 -13.49 2.27
C ARG A 278 16.00 -13.60 2.58
N MET A 279 16.40 -13.90 3.83
CA MET A 279 17.80 -14.14 4.17
C MET A 279 18.36 -15.42 3.55
N ASN A 280 17.55 -16.48 3.53
CA ASN A 280 18.02 -17.84 3.27
C ASN A 280 16.92 -18.79 2.76
N GLY A 281 15.72 -18.29 2.48
CA GLY A 281 14.60 -19.09 1.94
C GLY A 281 13.91 -20.02 2.95
N LYS A 282 14.30 -20.01 4.22
CA LYS A 282 13.69 -20.83 5.27
C LYS A 282 12.28 -20.35 5.65
N CYS A 283 11.46 -21.25 6.15
CA CYS A 283 10.05 -21.04 6.42
C CYS A 283 9.80 -20.54 7.85
N LEU A 284 8.77 -19.71 7.99
CA LEU A 284 8.12 -19.40 9.27
C LEU A 284 7.35 -20.65 9.73
N ASP A 285 7.75 -21.22 10.86
CA ASP A 285 7.39 -22.58 11.28
C ASP A 285 6.87 -22.59 12.72
N ILE A 286 5.73 -23.25 12.95
CA ILE A 286 5.24 -23.56 14.30
C ILE A 286 6.08 -24.71 14.88
N LYS A 287 6.90 -24.39 15.88
CA LYS A 287 7.90 -25.30 16.48
C LYS A 287 7.37 -26.72 16.68
N GLU A 288 8.15 -27.71 16.24
CA GLU A 288 7.86 -29.15 16.36
C GLU A 288 6.55 -29.58 15.68
N GLY A 289 5.95 -28.73 14.85
CA GLY A 289 4.65 -28.98 14.24
C GLY A 289 3.46 -29.03 15.21
N ARG A 290 3.65 -28.57 16.46
CA ARG A 290 2.65 -28.65 17.54
C ARG A 290 1.77 -27.41 17.58
N ALA A 291 0.58 -27.48 17.01
CA ALA A 291 -0.36 -26.36 17.06
C ALA A 291 -1.15 -26.35 18.38
N ARG A 292 -0.63 -25.60 19.35
CA ARG A 292 -1.29 -25.29 20.62
C ARG A 292 -1.05 -23.83 21.00
N PRO A 293 -1.97 -23.17 21.71
CA PRO A 293 -1.76 -21.78 22.12
C PRO A 293 -0.43 -21.60 22.86
N LYS A 294 0.27 -20.51 22.54
CA LYS A 294 1.61 -20.15 23.02
C LYS A 294 2.75 -21.04 22.50
N GLN A 295 2.52 -21.90 21.51
CA GLN A 295 3.63 -22.58 20.85
C GLN A 295 4.48 -21.56 20.09
N PRO A 296 5.82 -21.58 20.24
CA PRO A 296 6.71 -20.69 19.51
C PRO A 296 6.63 -20.85 17.99
N VAL A 297 6.78 -19.73 17.29
CA VAL A 297 7.03 -19.66 15.86
C VAL A 297 8.49 -19.30 15.65
N LEU A 298 9.16 -20.04 14.76
CA LEU A 298 10.60 -19.95 14.54
C LEU A 298 10.95 -20.06 13.05
N LEU A 299 12.22 -19.90 12.72
CA LEU A 299 12.74 -20.15 11.39
C LEU A 299 13.17 -21.61 11.26
N TRP A 300 12.71 -22.30 10.21
CA TRP A 300 13.08 -23.69 9.95
C TRP A 300 13.17 -23.99 8.45
N SER A 301 14.01 -24.96 8.08
CA SER A 301 14.07 -25.50 6.72
C SER A 301 12.68 -25.88 6.21
N CYS A 302 12.33 -25.42 5.01
CA CYS A 302 11.00 -25.69 4.45
C CYS A 302 10.85 -27.19 4.17
N ASN A 303 9.77 -27.79 4.67
CA ASN A 303 9.50 -29.23 4.61
C ASN A 303 8.09 -29.56 4.10
N GLY A 304 7.28 -28.54 3.75
CA GLY A 304 5.92 -28.71 3.22
C GLY A 304 4.89 -29.16 4.27
N GLY A 305 5.29 -29.27 5.54
CA GLY A 305 4.40 -29.62 6.64
C GLY A 305 3.35 -28.54 6.91
N SER A 306 2.18 -28.95 7.42
CA SER A 306 1.06 -28.02 7.68
C SER A 306 1.39 -26.93 8.70
N ASN A 307 2.43 -27.13 9.53
CA ASN A 307 2.95 -26.16 10.48
C ASN A 307 3.74 -25.00 9.85
N GLN A 308 4.03 -25.07 8.55
CA GLN A 308 4.67 -24.01 7.76
C GLN A 308 3.69 -23.32 6.79
N ARG A 309 2.40 -23.71 6.86
CA ARG A 309 1.35 -23.21 5.97
C ARG A 309 0.49 -22.20 6.72
N TRP A 310 0.23 -21.10 6.04
CA TRP A 310 -0.45 -19.92 6.56
C TRP A 310 -1.51 -19.43 5.56
N SER A 311 -2.57 -18.83 6.09
CA SER A 311 -3.62 -18.12 5.35
C SER A 311 -3.87 -16.75 5.99
N TRP A 312 -4.53 -15.83 5.28
CA TRP A 312 -4.53 -14.40 5.61
C TRP A 312 -5.89 -13.73 5.43
#